data_AF-A0AAD7RSQ8-F1
#
_entry.id   AF-A0AAD7RSQ8-F1
#
_cell.length_a   1.000
_cell.length_b   1.000
_cell.length_c   1.000
_cell.angle_alpha   90.00
_cell.angle_beta   90.00
_cell.angle_gamma   90.00
#
_symmetry.space_group_name_H-M   'P 1'
#
loop_
_entity.id
_entity.type
_entity.pdbx_description
1 polymer ?
#
loop_
_entity_poly.entity_id
_entity_poly.type
_entity_poly.pdbx_seq_one_letter_code
_entity_poly.pdbx_strand_id
1 'polypeptide(L)'
;MPALVVTSVNVEGYTRTMADVLAIHCNGSDIVCMQETHLGPTSNRPTLPGMKLVAEIRHPKYGSAMFVKPLLDVRDIHTNSSDTNIETVTICLPEISISKTERLNGSST
;
A
#
# COMPACT_ATOMS: atom_id res chain seq x y z
N MET A 1 -1.22 -8.96 -24.80
CA MET A 1 -1.54 -7.86 -23.86
C MET A 1 -0.41 -7.79 -22.84
N PRO A 2 0.07 -6.60 -22.46
CA PRO A 2 0.98 -6.47 -21.32
C PRO A 2 0.28 -6.98 -20.05
N ALA A 3 1.01 -7.72 -19.21
CA ALA A 3 0.48 -8.24 -17.95
C ALA A 3 0.53 -7.14 -16.87
N LEU A 4 -0.48 -7.09 -16.01
CA LEU A 4 -0.47 -6.26 -14.81
C LEU A 4 0.46 -6.89 -13.77
N VAL A 5 1.48 -6.17 -13.34
CA VAL A 5 2.45 -6.64 -12.33
C VAL A 5 2.16 -5.99 -10.99
N VAL A 6 1.79 -6.80 -10.01
CA VAL A 6 1.49 -6.37 -8.63
C VAL A 6 2.52 -6.94 -7.68
N THR A 7 3.12 -6.07 -6.86
CA THR A 7 4.03 -6.47 -5.77
C THR A 7 3.38 -6.17 -4.43
N SER A 8 3.43 -7.13 -3.51
CA SER A 8 3.04 -6.94 -2.12
C SER A 8 4.26 -7.18 -1.23
N VAL A 9 4.48 -6.29 -0.26
CA VAL A 9 5.62 -6.35 0.65
C VAL A 9 5.25 -5.86 2.03
N ASN A 10 5.49 -6.70 3.03
CA ASN A 10 5.52 -6.27 4.42
C ASN A 10 6.88 -5.58 4.66
N VAL A 11 6.82 -4.33 5.10
CA VAL A 11 8.00 -3.45 5.21
C VAL A 11 8.55 -3.37 6.63
N GLU A 12 7.79 -3.82 7.63
CA GLU A 12 8.11 -3.76 9.06
C GLU A 12 8.76 -2.42 9.47
N GLY A 13 8.01 -1.34 9.29
CA GLY A 13 8.44 0.03 9.53
C GLY A 13 8.95 0.72 8.26
N TYR A 14 8.22 1.75 7.81
CA TYR A 14 8.62 2.55 6.66
C TYR A 14 9.83 3.43 6.98
N THR A 15 10.82 3.41 6.10
CA THR A 15 11.90 4.41 6.07
C THR A 15 12.15 4.89 4.65
N ARG A 16 12.74 6.08 4.51
CA ARG A 16 13.04 6.64 3.18
C ARG A 16 14.07 5.79 2.42
N THR A 17 15.13 5.34 3.10
CA THR A 17 16.14 4.46 2.49
C THR A 17 15.52 3.16 1.98
N MET A 18 14.58 2.59 2.72
CA MET A 18 13.84 1.39 2.31
C MET A 18 12.98 1.66 1.06
N ALA A 19 12.34 2.82 0.98
CA ALA A 19 11.61 3.23 -0.22
C ALA A 19 12.52 3.35 -1.46
N ASP A 20 13.75 3.86 -1.30
CA ASP A 20 14.71 3.95 -2.41
C ASP A 20 15.13 2.55 -2.90
N VAL A 21 15.37 1.61 -1.98
CA VAL A 21 15.66 0.20 -2.33
C VAL A 21 14.47 -0.46 -3.02
N LEU A 22 13.26 -0.24 -2.52
CA LEU A 22 12.04 -0.77 -3.12
C LEU A 22 11.79 -0.20 -4.51
N ALA A 23 12.09 1.08 -4.76
CA ALA A 23 11.93 1.68 -6.09
C ALA A 23 12.78 0.96 -7.14
N ILE A 24 13.98 0.52 -6.77
CA ILE A 24 14.85 -0.27 -7.65
C ILE A 24 14.25 -1.66 -7.91
N HIS A 25 13.82 -2.35 -6.85
CA HIS A 25 13.29 -3.72 -6.95
C HIS A 25 11.92 -3.79 -7.63
N CYS A 26 11.09 -2.76 -7.44
CA CYS A 26 9.71 -2.70 -7.93
C CYS A 26 9.57 -1.85 -9.21
N ASN A 27 10.67 -1.50 -9.90
CA ASN A 27 10.62 -0.68 -11.12
C ASN A 27 9.71 -1.30 -12.22
N GLY A 28 9.62 -2.63 -12.28
CA GLY A 28 8.71 -3.33 -13.19
C GLY A 28 7.24 -3.29 -12.78
N SER A 29 6.94 -3.04 -11.51
CA SER A 29 5.61 -3.20 -10.91
C SER A 29 4.68 -2.05 -11.30
N ASP A 30 3.45 -2.38 -11.68
CA ASP A 30 2.39 -1.41 -11.92
C ASP A 30 1.75 -0.94 -10.62
N ILE A 31 1.70 -1.83 -9.62
CA ILE A 31 1.12 -1.60 -8.30
C ILE A 31 2.07 -2.16 -7.24
N VAL A 32 2.31 -1.40 -6.17
CA VAL A 32 3.06 -1.84 -4.98
C VAL A 32 2.20 -1.64 -3.74
N CYS A 33 1.97 -2.71 -2.99
CA CYS A 33 1.27 -2.73 -1.72
C CYS A 33 2.28 -2.88 -0.60
N MET A 34 2.34 -1.91 0.32
CA MET A 34 3.12 -1.97 1.55
C MET A 34 2.23 -2.30 2.75
N GLN A 35 2.65 -3.28 3.56
CA GLN A 35 2.08 -3.63 4.86
C GLN A 35 3.04 -3.28 6.01
N GLU A 36 2.52 -3.18 7.23
CA GLU A 36 3.29 -2.81 8.43
C GLU A 36 4.13 -1.53 8.26
N THR A 37 3.54 -0.44 7.74
CA THR A 37 4.29 0.81 7.50
C THR A 37 4.66 1.56 8.78
N HIS A 38 3.91 1.35 9.87
CA HIS A 38 4.10 1.97 11.19
C HIS A 38 4.12 3.52 11.15
N LEU A 39 3.39 4.10 10.20
CA LEU A 39 3.25 5.55 10.05
C LEU A 39 1.99 6.06 10.75
N GLY A 40 2.15 6.58 11.97
CA GLY A 40 1.08 7.23 12.72
C GLY A 40 0.54 8.51 12.06
N PRO A 41 -0.52 9.14 12.63
CA PRO A 41 -1.19 10.30 12.06
C PRO A 41 -0.32 11.56 11.89
N THR A 42 0.75 11.69 12.68
CA THR A 42 1.68 12.83 12.65
C THR A 42 2.91 12.59 11.79
N SER A 43 3.16 11.36 11.34
CA SER A 43 4.30 11.02 10.48
C SER A 43 4.22 11.72 9.11
N ASN A 44 5.30 11.72 8.35
CA ASN A 44 5.19 12.04 6.92
C ASN A 44 4.51 10.88 6.19
N ARG A 45 3.76 11.20 5.12
CA ARG A 45 3.20 10.18 4.23
C ARG A 45 4.32 9.39 3.56
N PRO A 46 4.14 8.07 3.35
CA PRO A 46 5.13 7.28 2.65
C PRO A 46 5.19 7.70 1.18
N THR A 47 6.41 7.76 0.66
CA THR A 47 6.66 7.98 -0.77
C THR A 47 7.40 6.79 -1.34
N LEU A 48 7.13 6.45 -2.60
CA LEU A 48 7.88 5.45 -3.37
C LEU A 48 8.30 6.11 -4.70
N PRO A 49 9.61 6.34 -4.91
CA PRO A 49 10.08 6.98 -6.14
C PRO A 49 9.54 6.32 -7.41
N GLY A 50 9.09 7.14 -8.36
CA GLY A 50 8.51 6.66 -9.63
C GLY A 50 7.06 6.19 -9.55
N MET A 51 6.45 6.18 -8.36
CA MET A 51 5.06 5.74 -8.17
C MET A 51 4.22 6.81 -7.44
N LYS A 52 2.90 6.75 -7.67
CA LYS A 52 1.89 7.61 -7.05
C LYS A 52 1.22 6.87 -5.89
N LEU A 53 1.21 7.47 -4.70
CA LEU A 53 0.40 6.99 -3.58
C LEU A 53 -1.08 7.18 -3.90
N VAL A 54 -1.88 6.10 -3.81
CA VAL A 54 -3.32 6.15 -4.07
C VAL A 54 -4.16 5.94 -2.82
N ALA A 55 -3.66 5.12 -1.88
CA ALA A 55 -4.36 4.84 -0.64
C ALA A 55 -3.35 4.59 0.48
N GLU A 56 -3.73 4.93 1.69
CA GLU A 56 -2.97 4.60 2.89
C GLU A 56 -3.89 4.38 4.09
N ILE A 57 -3.42 3.57 5.02
CA ILE A 57 -3.96 3.46 6.37
C ILE A 57 -2.80 3.79 7.31
N ARG A 58 -3.01 4.79 8.17
CA ARG A 58 -1.97 5.36 9.02
C ARG A 58 -2.16 4.93 10.46
N HIS A 59 -1.23 4.12 10.97
CA HIS A 59 -1.21 3.74 12.37
C HIS A 59 0.25 3.54 12.88
N PRO A 60 0.55 3.75 14.17
CA PRO A 60 1.93 3.62 14.67
C PRO A 60 2.42 2.17 14.80
N LYS A 61 1.53 1.19 14.96
CA LYS A 61 1.88 -0.23 15.15
C LYS A 61 1.61 -1.12 13.94
N TYR A 62 0.74 -0.67 13.06
CA TYR A 62 0.33 -1.33 11.83
C TYR A 62 0.13 -0.25 10.79
N GLY A 63 -0.20 -0.59 9.56
CA GLY A 63 -0.53 0.41 8.56
C GLY A 63 -0.10 -0.03 7.19
N SER A 64 -0.65 0.64 6.18
CA SER A 64 -0.43 0.23 4.81
C SER A 64 -0.46 1.38 3.85
N ALA A 65 0.15 1.16 2.69
CA ALA A 65 0.15 2.10 1.60
C ALA A 65 0.06 1.35 0.28
N MET A 66 -0.71 1.86 -0.66
CA MET A 66 -0.79 1.34 -2.01
C MET A 66 -0.31 2.41 -2.98
N PHE A 67 0.64 2.02 -3.83
CA PHE A 67 1.24 2.86 -4.86
C PHE A 67 0.94 2.28 -6.23
N VAL A 68 0.77 3.15 -7.21
CA VAL A 68 0.56 2.76 -8.61
C VAL A 68 1.50 3.53 -9.53
N LYS A 69 1.78 3.01 -10.72
CA LYS A 69 2.44 3.81 -11.76
C LYS A 69 1.62 5.08 -12.05
N PRO A 70 2.25 6.25 -12.29
CA PRO A 70 1.54 7.52 -12.39
C PRO A 70 0.43 7.59 -13.44
N LEU A 71 0.55 6.82 -14.53
CA LEU A 71 -0.40 6.79 -15.64
C LEU A 71 -1.43 5.65 -15.53
N LEU A 72 -1.41 4.87 -14.45
CA LEU A 72 -2.42 3.82 -14.24
C LEU A 72 -3.76 4.46 -13.86
N ASP A 73 -4.81 4.11 -14.60
CA ASP A 73 -6.16 4.67 -14.43
C ASP A 73 -6.89 4.00 -13.26
N VAL A 74 -6.80 4.63 -12.09
CA VAL A 74 -7.54 4.21 -10.89
C VAL A 74 -8.88 4.93 -10.86
N ARG A 75 -9.96 4.16 -11.01
CA ARG A 75 -11.35 4.65 -11.09
C ARG A 75 -11.95 4.92 -9.72
N ASP A 76 -11.64 4.06 -8.76
CA ASP A 76 -12.20 4.15 -7.42
C ASP A 76 -11.27 3.53 -6.38
N ILE A 77 -11.45 3.93 -5.12
CA ILE A 77 -10.64 3.50 -3.99
C ILE A 77 -11.56 3.26 -2.80
N HIS A 78 -11.54 2.04 -2.28
CA HIS A 78 -12.30 1.65 -1.10
C HIS A 78 -11.37 1.22 0.02
N THR A 79 -11.50 1.86 1.17
CA THR A 79 -10.81 1.46 2.41
C THR A 79 -11.84 0.95 3.40
N ASN A 80 -11.65 -0.26 3.92
CA ASN A 80 -12.49 -0.83 4.94
C ASN A 80 -11.62 -1.36 6.09
N SER A 81 -11.96 -0.93 7.29
CA SER A 81 -11.37 -1.39 8.55
C SER A 81 -12.52 -1.94 9.38
N SER A 82 -12.62 -3.27 9.48
CA SER A 82 -13.72 -3.95 10.18
C SER A 82 -13.43 -4.13 11.66
N ASP A 83 -14.50 -4.28 12.46
CA ASP A 83 -14.44 -4.67 13.88
C ASP A 83 -13.76 -6.04 14.11
N THR A 84 -13.52 -6.80 13.04
CA THR A 84 -12.85 -8.11 13.05
C THR A 84 -11.33 -8.03 12.92
N ASN A 85 -10.73 -6.85 13.11
CA ASN A 85 -9.28 -6.62 12.99
C ASN A 85 -8.74 -6.94 11.59
N ILE A 86 -9.48 -6.59 10.54
CA ILE A 86 -9.03 -6.74 9.16
C ILE A 86 -9.06 -5.38 8.47
N GLU A 87 -7.94 -5.04 7.86
CA GLU A 87 -7.82 -3.87 6.99
C GLU A 87 -7.78 -4.31 5.54
N THR A 88 -8.68 -3.73 4.74
CA THR A 88 -8.70 -3.95 3.29
C THR A 88 -8.64 -2.61 2.58
N VAL A 89 -7.73 -2.52 1.61
CA VAL A 89 -7.62 -1.40 0.68
C VAL A 89 -7.81 -1.96 -0.72
N THR A 90 -8.83 -1.50 -1.42
CA THR A 90 -9.16 -1.93 -2.77
C THR A 90 -9.04 -0.75 -3.72
N ILE A 91 -8.33 -0.96 -4.82
CA ILE A 91 -8.35 -0.04 -5.97
C ILE A 91 -9.10 -0.70 -7.12
N CYS A 92 -9.92 0.09 -7.81
CA CYS A 92 -10.67 -0.34 -8.98
C CYS A 92 -10.00 0.25 -10.23
N LEU A 93 -9.50 -0.63 -11.10
CA LEU A 93 -9.11 -0.30 -12.48
C LEU A 93 -10.33 -0.55 -13.41
N PRO A 94 -10.31 -0.13 -14.68
CA PRO A 94 -11.46 -0.27 -15.58
C PRO A 94 -12.02 -1.70 -15.72
N GLU A 95 -11.16 -2.72 -15.66
CA GLU A 95 -11.55 -4.12 -15.90
C GLU A 95 -11.28 -5.05 -14.71
N ILE A 96 -10.54 -4.58 -13.70
CA ILE A 96 -10.10 -5.41 -12.57
C ILE A 96 -10.02 -4.57 -11.30
N SER A 97 -10.37 -5.17 -10.16
CA SER A 97 -10.10 -4.61 -8.84
C SER A 97 -8.97 -5.37 -8.15
N ILE A 98 -8.12 -4.64 -7.44
CA ILE A 98 -6.99 -5.19 -6.68
C ILE A 98 -7.20 -4.82 -5.22
N SER A 99 -7.29 -5.83 -4.38
CA SER A 99 -7.44 -5.68 -2.94
C SER A 99 -6.18 -6.14 -2.22
N LYS A 100 -5.66 -5.26 -1.38
CA LYS A 100 -4.72 -5.61 -0.31
C LYS A 100 -5.54 -5.86 0.95
N THR A 101 -5.30 -6.98 1.61
CA THR A 101 -5.92 -7.32 2.90
C THR A 101 -4.85 -7.67 3.91
N GLU A 102 -5.00 -7.20 5.14
CA GLU A 102 -4.10 -7.48 6.25
C GLU A 102 -4.92 -7.76 7.50
N ARG A 103 -4.54 -8.83 8.21
CA ARG A 103 -5.11 -9.16 9.51
C ARG A 103 -4.29 -8.43 10.56
N LEU A 104 -4.91 -7.51 11.27
CA LEU A 104 -4.31 -6.85 12.41
C LEU A 104 -4.22 -7.87 13.54
N ASN A 105 -3.00 -8.29 13.89
CA ASN A 105 -2.81 -9.06 15.10
C ASN A 105 -3.13 -8.14 16.27
N GLY A 106 -4.13 -8.50 17.07
CA GLY A 106 -4.62 -7.69 18.18
C GLY A 106 -3.48 -7.32 19.11
N SER A 107 -2.88 -6.15 18.92
CA SER A 107 -1.95 -5.60 19.88
C SER A 107 -2.80 -5.16 21.05
N SER A 108 -2.78 -5.92 22.14
CA SER A 108 -3.34 -5.51 23.42
C SER A 108 -2.95 -4.06 23.70
N THR A 109 -3.97 -3.27 24.03
CA THR A 109 -3.83 -1.93 24.62
C THR A 109 -2.90 -1.96 25.81
#